data_AF-C4YXK4-F1
#
_entry.id   AF-C4YXK4-F1
#
_cell.length_a   1.000
_cell.length_b   1.000
_cell.length_c   1.000
_cell.angle_alpha   90.00
_cell.angle_beta   90.00
_cell.angle_gamma   90.00
#
_symmetry.space_group_name_H-M   'P 1'
#
loop_
_entity.id
_entity.type
_entity.pdbx_description
1 polymer ?
#
loop_
_entity_poly.entity_id
_entity_poly.type
_entity_poly.pdbx_seq_one_letter_code
_entity_poly.pdbx_strand_id
1 'polypeptide(L)'
;MKNGSVEKSHDTFKQAVKQHLLLRGSRNFVDLKAYELFLTQIKEKRNSCRKEKLAEELVYLKELPIRKWNAPTILSVRVNPSSTVSILSVAYLCLVA
;
A
#
# COMPACT_ATOMS: atom_id res chain seq x y z
N MET A 1 -11.18 -11.37 5.17
CA MET A 1 -11.33 -9.90 5.36
C MET A 1 -10.00 -9.34 5.87
N LYS A 2 -9.16 -8.75 5.00
CA LYS A 2 -7.78 -8.30 5.34
C LYS A 2 -7.59 -6.78 5.24
N ASN A 3 -8.62 -6.06 4.76
CA ASN A 3 -8.58 -4.64 4.42
C ASN A 3 -8.70 -3.72 5.65
N GLY A 4 -9.43 -4.14 6.69
CA GLY A 4 -9.65 -3.31 7.89
C GLY A 4 -8.40 -3.10 8.78
N SER A 5 -7.37 -3.95 8.67
CA SER A 5 -6.12 -3.78 9.44
C SER A 5 -5.20 -2.71 8.84
N VAL A 6 -5.20 -2.59 7.51
CA VAL A 6 -4.39 -1.61 6.78
C VAL A 6 -4.97 -0.21 6.95
N GLU A 7 -6.29 -0.07 6.85
CA GLU A 7 -7.01 1.19 7.07
C GLU A 7 -6.78 1.71 8.50
N LYS A 8 -6.95 0.84 9.51
CA LYS A 8 -6.71 1.20 10.92
C LYS A 8 -5.24 1.56 11.20
N SER A 9 -4.30 0.92 10.53
CA SER A 9 -2.87 1.24 10.66
C SER A 9 -2.54 2.62 10.07
N HIS A 10 -3.20 2.99 8.97
CA HIS A 10 -3.02 4.30 8.35
C HIS A 10 -3.58 5.44 9.22
N ASP A 11 -4.75 5.23 9.82
CA ASP A 11 -5.36 6.22 10.71
C ASP A 11 -4.56 6.41 12.01
N THR A 12 -4.09 5.32 12.60
CA THR A 12 -3.22 5.40 13.79
C THR A 12 -1.87 6.04 13.49
N PHE A 13 -1.35 5.89 12.27
CA PHE A 13 -0.13 6.58 11.85
C PHE A 13 -0.37 8.09 11.70
N LYS A 14 -1.46 8.52 11.06
CA LYS A 14 -1.81 9.94 10.97
C LYS A 14 -2.00 10.58 12.35
N GLN A 15 -2.61 9.87 13.29
CA GLN A 15 -2.74 10.32 14.67
C GLN A 15 -1.38 10.47 15.36
N ALA A 16 -0.47 9.50 15.19
CA ALA A 16 0.89 9.59 15.74
C ALA A 16 1.66 10.78 15.15
N VAL A 17 1.56 11.04 13.85
CA VAL A 17 2.16 12.22 13.21
C VAL A 17 1.60 13.51 13.81
N LYS A 18 0.28 13.61 14.03
CA LYS A 18 -0.33 14.77 14.71
C LYS A 18 0.24 14.96 16.12
N GLN A 19 0.35 13.89 16.90
CA GLN A 19 0.92 13.93 18.26
C GLN A 19 2.38 14.40 18.26
N HIS A 20 3.21 13.86 17.36
CA HIS A 20 4.61 14.29 17.24
C HIS A 20 4.75 15.74 16.75
N LEU A 21 3.86 16.20 15.87
CA LEU A 21 3.82 17.60 15.45
C LEU A 21 3.41 18.54 16.60
N LEU A 22 2.49 18.11 17.47
CA LEU A 22 2.12 18.83 18.69
C LEU A 22 3.31 18.94 19.64
N LEU A 23 4.02 17.84 19.90
CA LEU A 23 5.22 17.82 20.75
C LEU A 23 6.36 18.67 20.18
N ARG A 24 6.47 18.74 18.85
CA ARG A 24 7.45 19.61 18.16
C ARG A 24 7.08 21.09 18.25
N GLY A 25 5.81 21.42 18.51
CA GLY A 25 5.30 22.80 18.60
C GLY A 25 5.30 23.59 17.28
N SER A 26 5.74 22.96 16.17
CA SER A 26 5.83 23.62 14.86
C SER A 26 5.62 22.61 13.74
N ARG A 27 4.96 23.07 12.68
CA ARG A 27 4.77 22.34 11.41
C ARG A 27 5.71 22.84 10.31
N ASN A 28 6.60 23.78 10.63
CA ASN A 28 7.53 24.35 9.67
C ASN A 28 8.72 23.42 9.50
N PHE A 29 8.97 22.99 8.28
CA PHE A 29 10.13 22.19 7.89
C PHE A 29 10.99 23.02 6.94
N VAL A 30 12.30 22.85 7.03
CA VAL A 30 13.28 23.57 6.20
C VAL A 30 13.16 23.15 4.74
N ASP A 31 12.93 21.86 4.49
CA ASP A 31 12.72 21.28 3.19
C ASP A 31 11.85 20.01 3.28
N LEU A 32 11.57 19.41 2.12
CA LEU A 32 10.79 18.18 2.02
C LEU A 32 11.54 16.99 2.66
N LYS A 33 12.87 16.97 2.57
CA LYS A 33 13.72 15.90 3.12
C LYS A 33 13.67 15.85 4.65
N ALA A 34 13.65 17.01 5.31
CA ALA A 34 13.49 17.13 6.75
C ALA A 34 12.10 16.62 7.21
N TYR A 35 11.06 16.86 6.41
CA TYR A 35 9.75 16.28 6.66
C TYR A 35 9.74 14.75 6.49
N GLU A 36 10.37 14.22 5.44
CA GLU A 36 10.52 12.77 5.25
C GLU A 36 11.30 12.09 6.36
N LEU A 37 12.40 12.71 6.82
CA LEU A 37 13.19 12.21 7.93
C LEU A 37 12.37 12.19 9.22
N PHE A 38 11.60 13.24 9.49
CA PHE A 38 10.68 13.31 10.62
C PHE A 38 9.64 12.18 10.58
N LEU A 39 9.02 11.92 9.42
CA LEU A 39 8.09 10.80 9.26
C LEU A 39 8.78 9.44 9.46
N THR A 40 10.01 9.30 8.99
CA THR A 40 10.81 8.07 9.13
C THR A 40 11.11 7.79 10.60
N GLN A 41 11.50 8.79 11.38
CA GLN A 41 11.74 8.65 12.83
C GLN A 41 10.48 8.18 13.58
N ILE A 42 9.29 8.70 13.23
CA ILE A 42 8.02 8.27 13.83
C ILE A 42 7.74 6.81 13.48
N LYS A 43 7.97 6.40 12.22
CA LYS A 43 7.82 5.00 11.78
C LYS A 43 8.79 4.09 12.52
N GLU A 44 10.06 4.47 12.62
CA GLU A 44 11.09 3.68 13.30
C GLU A 44 10.78 3.49 14.77
N LYS A 45 10.37 4.55 15.49
CA LYS A 45 9.98 4.47 16.89
C LYS A 45 8.77 3.56 17.13
N ARG A 46 7.81 3.55 16.20
CA ARG A 46 6.64 2.66 16.28
C ARG A 46 6.97 1.22 15.90
N ASN A 47 7.86 1.05 14.93
CA ASN A 47 8.27 -0.26 14.43
C ASN A 47 9.30 -0.93 15.36
N SER A 48 10.10 -0.18 16.13
CA SER A 48 11.09 -0.75 17.05
C SER A 48 10.45 -1.71 18.06
N CYS A 49 9.32 -1.34 18.67
CA CYS A 49 8.56 -2.23 19.55
C CYS A 49 7.98 -3.48 18.85
N ARG A 50 7.89 -3.47 17.52
CA ARG A 50 7.39 -4.60 16.71
C ARG A 50 8.53 -5.39 16.06
N LYS A 51 9.78 -4.93 16.12
CA LYS A 51 10.91 -5.56 15.44
C LYS A 51 11.15 -6.98 15.93
N GLU A 52 11.03 -7.23 17.23
CA GLU A 52 11.25 -8.57 17.82
C GLU A 52 10.20 -9.57 17.33
N LYS A 53 8.91 -9.24 17.47
CA LYS A 53 7.81 -10.09 16.95
C LYS A 53 7.89 -10.27 15.43
N LEU A 54 8.28 -9.22 14.71
CA LEU A 54 8.46 -9.30 13.26
C LEU A 54 9.65 -10.20 12.88
N ALA A 55 10.73 -10.23 13.68
CA ALA A 55 11.85 -11.14 13.46
C ALA A 55 11.44 -12.61 13.68
N GLU A 56 10.62 -12.89 14.70
CA GLU A 56 10.04 -14.23 14.93
C GLU A 56 9.13 -14.64 13.76
N GLU A 57 8.24 -13.75 13.30
CA GLU A 57 7.34 -14.01 12.17
C GLU A 57 8.10 -14.17 10.84
N LEU A 58 9.19 -13.43 10.62
CA LEU A 58 10.01 -13.50 9.42
C LEU A 58 10.62 -14.88 9.19
N VAL A 59 10.93 -15.63 10.24
CA VAL A 59 11.43 -17.01 10.13
C VAL A 59 10.38 -17.93 9.49
N TYR A 60 9.09 -17.63 9.68
CA TYR A 60 7.98 -18.40 9.12
C TYR A 60 7.46 -17.83 7.78
N LEU A 61 7.92 -16.65 7.37
CA LEU A 61 7.50 -16.01 6.13
C LEU A 61 8.25 -16.62 4.94
N LYS A 62 7.49 -17.16 4.00
CA LYS A 62 8.01 -17.66 2.71
C LYS A 62 8.19 -16.49 1.74
N GLU A 63 9.08 -16.67 0.79
CA GLU A 63 9.29 -15.72 -0.30
C GLU A 63 7.97 -15.36 -1.00
N LEU A 64 7.84 -14.09 -1.35
CA LEU A 64 6.68 -13.61 -2.09
C LEU A 64 6.64 -14.35 -3.44
N PRO A 65 5.46 -14.86 -3.85
CA PRO A 65 5.33 -15.47 -5.17
C PRO A 65 5.74 -14.44 -6.25
N ILE A 66 6.47 -14.93 -7.25
CA ILE A 66 7.01 -14.13 -8.36
C ILE A 66 5.92 -13.30 -9.06
N ARG A 67 4.66 -13.77 -9.02
CA ARG A 67 3.50 -13.01 -9.47
C ARG A 67 2.96 -12.13 -8.35
N LYS A 68 2.96 -10.80 -8.59
CA LYS A 68 2.25 -9.83 -7.75
C LYS A 68 0.79 -10.30 -7.60
N TRP A 69 0.35 -10.42 -6.35
CA TRP A 69 -0.98 -10.90 -5.95
C TRP A 69 -2.17 -10.19 -6.65
N ASN A 70 -1.94 -8.99 -7.20
CA ASN A 70 -2.92 -8.19 -7.93
C ASN A 70 -2.37 -7.67 -9.28
N ALA A 71 -1.47 -8.40 -9.95
CA ALA A 71 -1.10 -8.01 -11.31
C ALA A 71 -2.32 -8.23 -12.23
N PRO A 72 -2.86 -7.18 -12.89
CA PRO A 72 -3.86 -7.39 -13.92
C PRO A 72 -3.24 -8.19 -15.06
N THR A 73 -3.93 -9.24 -15.51
CA THR A 73 -3.52 -9.98 -16.71
C THR A 73 -3.82 -9.10 -17.92
N ILE A 74 -2.78 -8.57 -18.56
CA ILE A 74 -2.91 -7.82 -19.81
C ILE A 74 -3.09 -8.86 -20.94
N LEU A 75 -4.24 -8.82 -21.61
CA LEU A 75 -4.55 -9.69 -22.73
C LEU A 75 -4.73 -8.83 -23.98
N SER A 76 -3.99 -9.12 -25.05
CA SER A 76 -4.22 -8.54 -26.37
C SER A 76 -5.38 -9.28 -27.04
N VAL A 77 -6.58 -8.70 -26.99
CA VAL A 77 -7.77 -9.31 -27.58
C VAL A 77 -8.23 -8.51 -28.81
N ARG A 78 -8.67 -9.23 -29.85
CA ARG A 78 -9.26 -8.65 -31.04
C ARG A 78 -10.71 -8.28 -30.76
N VAL A 79 -11.07 -7.01 -30.99
CA VAL A 79 -12.46 -6.55 -30.91
C VAL A 79 -13.20 -7.04 -32.16
N ASN A 80 -14.35 -7.67 -31.97
CA ASN A 80 -15.22 -8.04 -33.10
C ASN A 80 -16.02 -6.82 -33.58
N PRO A 81 -16.49 -6.79 -34.84
CA PRO A 81 -17.29 -5.67 -35.38
C PRO A 81 -18.54 -5.31 -34.56
N SER A 82 -19.03 -6.25 -33.74
CA SER A 82 -20.11 -6.05 -32.78
C SER A 82 -19.71 -5.34 -31.47
N SER A 83 -18.51 -4.75 -31.40
CA SER A 83 -17.97 -4.09 -30.19
C SER A 83 -17.89 -5.00 -28.95
N THR A 84 -17.70 -6.30 -29.18
CA THR A 84 -17.54 -7.32 -28.13
C THR A 84 -16.16 -7.92 -28.13
N VAL A 85 -15.67 -8.24 -26.93
CA VAL A 85 -14.36 -8.84 -26.68
C VAL A 85 -14.56 -10.10 -25.84
N SER A 86 -13.99 -11.22 -26.29
CA SER A 86 -14.04 -12.50 -25.56
C SER A 86 -12.78 -12.66 -24.71
N ILE A 87 -12.94 -12.62 -23.39
CA ILE A 87 -11.86 -12.84 -22.41
C ILE A 87 -12.19 -14.11 -21.63
N LEU A 88 -11.35 -15.13 -21.73
CA LEU A 88 -11.50 -16.39 -20.97
C LEU A 88 -12.92 -17.00 -21.07
N SER A 89 -13.47 -17.06 -22.28
CA SER A 89 -14.84 -17.53 -22.58
C SER A 89 -15.99 -16.70 -22.00
N VAL A 90 -15.72 -15.48 -21.52
CA VAL A 90 -16.74 -14.51 -21.12
C VAL A 90 -16.73 -13.33 -22.11
N ALA A 91 -17.91 -12.93 -22.58
CA ALA A 91 -18.07 -11.82 -23.50
C ALA A 91 -18.22 -10.49 -22.73
N TYR A 92 -17.40 -9.51 -23.07
CA TYR A 92 -17.44 -8.15 -22.53
C TYR A 92 -17.78 -7.16 -23.64
N LEU A 93 -18.63 -6.18 -23.34
CA LEU A 93 -18.92 -5.07 -24.24
C LEU A 93 -17.83 -4.00 -24.08
N CYS A 94 -17.21 -3.61 -25.19
CA CYS A 94 -16.26 -2.51 -25.19
C CYS A 94 -17.02 -1.22 -25.53
N LEU A 95 -17.43 -0.47 -24.50
CA LEU A 95 -17.85 0.92 -24.67
C LEU A 95 -16.58 1.75 -24.82
N VAL A 96 -16.22 2.09 -26.05
CA VAL A 96 -15.16 3.08 -26.32
C VAL A 96 -15.71 4.43 -25.87
N ALA A 97 -15.11 5.00 -24.82
CA ALA A 97 -15.28 6.39 -24.43
C ALA A 97 -14.05 7.20 -24.89
#